data_AF-T0ZMU4-F1
#
_entry.id   AF-T0ZMU4-F1
#
_cell.length_a   1.000
_cell.length_b   1.000
_cell.length_c   1.000
_cell.angle_alpha   90.00
_cell.angle_beta   90.00
_cell.angle_gamma   90.00
#
_symmetry.space_group_name_H-M   'P 1'
#
loop_
_entity.id
_entity.type
_entity.pdbx_description
1 polymer ?
#
loop_
_entity_poly.entity_id
_entity_poly.type
_entity_poly.pdbx_seq_one_letter_code
_entity_poly.pdbx_strand_id
1 'polypeptide(L)'
;GGVTAIRVSARVSNVGPVAGADVAQLYLGMPASSGQPPRVLVGFRRVMLASRASKVVHFTITPRQEWWWGHGGWTESAGTYRVYMGDSSALANLPLRGSYRMRRSIGSRAVTVSAPKIFKPGARAEVSVTLSAGGTETLGEVNLGLKAPGRWRVTPFSAVAQSKVAADKAVTAKFAVTPPSWAV
;
A
#
# COMPACT_ATOMS: atom_id res chain seq x y z
N GLY A 1 -3.34 5.83 8.00
CA GLY A 1 -3.74 4.55 7.39
C GLY A 1 -4.17 4.80 5.98
N GLY A 2 -3.91 3.85 5.10
CA GLY A 2 -4.16 3.86 3.65
C GLY A 2 -3.04 4.57 2.91
N VAL A 3 -2.81 5.84 3.27
CA VAL A 3 -1.80 6.70 2.62
C VAL A 3 -0.95 7.50 3.61
N THR A 4 -1.29 7.45 4.90
CA THR A 4 -0.56 8.13 5.98
C THR A 4 -0.01 7.13 6.97
N ALA A 5 1.22 7.34 7.44
CA ALA A 5 1.81 6.49 8.46
C ALA A 5 1.13 6.65 9.82
N ILE A 6 1.08 5.57 10.61
CA ILE A 6 0.56 5.58 11.99
C ILE A 6 1.71 5.48 12.97
N ARG A 7 1.80 6.44 13.90
CA ARG A 7 2.78 6.40 14.99
C ARG A 7 2.21 5.65 16.18
N VAL A 8 2.99 4.71 16.71
CA VAL A 8 2.65 3.92 17.90
C VAL A 8 3.78 4.09 18.91
N SER A 9 3.45 4.30 20.17
CA SER A 9 4.42 4.37 21.25
C SER A 9 3.99 3.54 22.43
N ALA A 10 4.95 2.97 23.15
CA ALA A 10 4.70 2.29 24.41
C ALA A 10 5.82 2.51 25.40
N ARG A 11 5.46 2.44 26.68
CA ARG A 11 6.41 2.43 27.79
C ARG A 11 6.74 0.98 28.12
N VAL A 12 8.02 0.64 28.06
CA VAL A 12 8.58 -0.63 28.53
C VAL A 12 9.23 -0.37 29.88
N SER A 13 8.97 -1.22 30.87
CA SER A 13 9.46 -1.06 32.23
C SER A 13 10.10 -2.35 32.72
N ASN A 14 11.31 -2.26 33.26
CA ASN A 14 11.92 -3.36 33.99
C ASN A 14 11.46 -3.31 35.45
N VAL A 15 10.62 -4.27 35.85
CA VAL A 15 10.11 -4.36 37.22
C VAL A 15 11.02 -5.18 38.15
N GLY A 16 11.99 -5.90 37.58
CA GLY A 16 12.92 -6.75 38.30
C GLY A 16 14.06 -5.99 38.98
N PRO A 17 14.81 -6.67 39.86
CA PRO A 17 15.92 -6.06 40.60
C PRO A 17 17.23 -5.99 39.78
N VAL A 18 17.31 -6.66 38.62
CA VAL A 18 18.52 -6.77 37.80
C VAL A 18 18.33 -6.06 36.46
N ALA A 19 19.39 -5.45 35.93
CA ALA A 19 19.39 -4.88 34.58
C ALA A 19 19.19 -5.97 33.51
N GLY A 20 18.44 -5.67 32.45
CA GLY A 20 18.09 -6.65 31.44
C GLY A 20 17.82 -6.03 30.06
N ALA A 21 17.85 -6.87 29.04
CA ALA A 21 17.42 -6.51 27.69
C ALA A 21 16.09 -7.22 27.36
N ASP A 22 15.21 -6.50 26.68
CA ASP A 22 13.93 -7.01 26.22
C ASP A 22 13.66 -6.56 24.76
N VAL A 23 12.76 -7.25 24.06
CA VAL A 23 12.39 -6.93 22.68
C VAL A 23 10.90 -6.61 22.61
N ALA A 24 10.59 -5.33 22.47
CA ALA A 24 9.23 -4.89 22.20
C ALA A 24 8.86 -5.20 20.74
N GLN A 25 7.77 -5.95 20.54
CA GLN A 25 7.26 -6.37 19.24
C GLN A 25 5.91 -5.72 18.97
N LEU A 26 5.75 -5.17 17.76
CA LEU A 26 4.52 -4.53 17.29
C LEU A 26 3.84 -5.43 16.26
N TYR A 27 2.60 -5.79 16.52
CA TYR A 27 1.77 -6.57 15.62
C TYR A 27 0.57 -5.79 15.10
N LEU A 28 0.22 -6.04 13.85
CA LEU A 28 -0.94 -5.50 13.17
C LEU A 28 -1.92 -6.62 12.85
N GLY A 29 -3.16 -6.51 13.32
CA GLY A 29 -4.29 -7.32 12.89
C GLY A 29 -5.10 -6.53 11.86
N MET A 30 -5.21 -7.08 10.66
CA MET A 30 -5.97 -6.46 9.56
C MET A 30 -7.49 -6.69 9.73
N PRO A 31 -8.35 -5.94 9.02
CA PRO A 31 -9.80 -6.18 9.02
C PRO A 31 -10.12 -7.63 8.60
N ALA A 32 -11.14 -8.25 9.20
CA ALA A 32 -11.50 -9.64 8.94
C ALA A 32 -11.81 -9.92 7.45
N SER A 33 -12.30 -8.90 6.73
CA SER A 33 -12.53 -8.95 5.28
C SER A 33 -11.27 -9.20 4.44
N SER A 34 -10.06 -9.02 5.00
CA SER A 34 -8.80 -9.26 4.31
C SER A 34 -8.39 -10.74 4.25
N GLY A 35 -9.02 -11.62 5.03
CA GLY A 35 -8.65 -13.05 5.13
C GLY A 35 -7.23 -13.30 5.65
N GLN A 36 -6.57 -12.27 6.21
CA GLN A 36 -5.19 -12.36 6.68
C GLN A 36 -5.09 -13.09 8.02
N PRO A 37 -3.90 -13.64 8.35
CA PRO A 37 -3.62 -14.14 9.68
C PRO A 37 -3.98 -13.10 10.75
N PRO A 38 -4.41 -13.52 11.95
CA PRO A 38 -4.94 -12.59 12.95
C PRO A 38 -3.97 -11.44 13.32
N ARG A 39 -2.66 -11.66 13.18
CA ARG A 39 -1.59 -10.75 13.61
C ARG A 39 -0.35 -10.93 12.73
N VAL A 40 0.17 -9.83 12.17
CA VAL A 40 1.42 -9.78 11.40
C VAL A 40 2.42 -8.91 12.17
N LEU A 41 3.66 -9.37 12.31
CA LEU A 41 4.73 -8.56 12.92
C LEU A 41 5.11 -7.41 11.99
N VAL A 42 4.93 -6.18 12.44
CA VAL A 42 5.21 -4.96 11.65
C VAL A 42 6.35 -4.13 12.23
N GLY A 43 6.93 -4.54 13.36
CA GLY A 43 8.14 -3.93 13.88
C GLY A 43 8.63 -4.56 15.17
N PHE A 44 9.90 -4.38 15.48
CA PHE A 44 10.49 -4.76 16.76
C PHE A 44 11.57 -3.75 17.19
N ARG A 45 11.79 -3.64 18.51
CA ARG A 45 12.83 -2.81 19.11
C ARG A 45 13.44 -3.51 20.31
N ARG A 46 14.75 -3.70 20.30
CA ARG A 46 15.50 -4.13 21.48
C ARG A 46 15.73 -2.95 22.42
N VAL A 47 15.50 -3.16 23.70
CA VAL A 47 15.59 -2.14 24.75
C VAL A 47 16.44 -2.71 25.88
N MET A 48 17.42 -1.94 26.36
CA MET A 48 18.16 -2.27 27.57
C MET A 48 17.71 -1.34 28.69
N LEU A 49 17.39 -1.90 29.84
CA LEU A 49 16.84 -1.19 30.98
C LEU A 49 17.60 -1.59 32.26
N ALA A 50 18.02 -0.57 33.01
CA ALA A 50 18.48 -0.78 34.37
C ALA A 50 17.34 -1.34 35.26
N SER A 51 17.70 -1.82 36.43
CA SER A 51 16.72 -2.19 37.47
C SER A 51 15.74 -1.04 37.72
N ARG A 52 14.43 -1.35 37.75
CA ARG A 52 13.35 -0.38 37.99
C ARG A 52 13.23 0.78 36.99
N ALA A 53 13.94 0.74 35.86
CA ALA A 53 13.89 1.77 34.83
C ALA A 53 12.79 1.54 33.80
N SER A 54 12.31 2.62 33.18
CA SER A 54 11.39 2.58 32.04
C SER A 54 11.91 3.38 30.85
N LYS A 55 11.55 2.95 29.64
CA LYS A 55 11.83 3.68 28.39
C LYS A 55 10.61 3.68 27.49
N VAL A 56 10.39 4.78 26.77
CA VAL A 56 9.38 4.85 25.70
C VAL A 56 10.02 4.40 24.39
N VAL A 57 9.38 3.43 23.73
CA VAL A 57 9.74 2.99 22.38
C VAL A 57 8.71 3.51 21.38
N HIS A 58 9.19 3.85 20.20
CA HIS A 58 8.36 4.37 19.11
C HIS A 58 8.45 3.47 17.89
N PHE A 59 7.31 3.30 17.25
CA PHE A 59 7.13 2.54 16.02
C PHE A 59 6.33 3.36 15.02
N THR A 60 6.49 3.02 13.74
CA THR A 60 5.73 3.61 12.65
C THR A 60 5.21 2.49 11.78
N ILE A 61 3.88 2.40 11.66
CA ILE A 61 3.21 1.53 10.71
C ILE A 61 3.11 2.31 9.41
N THR A 62 3.83 1.85 8.39
CA THR A 62 3.80 2.45 7.05
C THR A 62 2.56 1.98 6.28
N PRO A 63 2.04 2.77 5.33
CA PRO A 63 0.92 2.35 4.48
C PRO A 63 1.13 0.97 3.83
N ARG A 64 2.37 0.69 3.38
CA ARG A 64 2.69 -0.60 2.75
C ARG A 64 2.51 -1.81 3.67
N GLN A 65 2.62 -1.63 4.98
CA GLN A 65 2.39 -2.72 5.95
C GLN A 65 0.90 -3.00 6.19
N GLU A 66 0.01 -2.14 5.68
CA GLU A 66 -1.44 -2.35 5.71
C GLU A 66 -1.94 -3.09 4.46
N TRP A 67 -1.03 -3.33 3.50
CA TRP A 67 -1.31 -4.03 2.26
C TRP A 67 -1.17 -5.54 2.45
N TRP A 68 -2.05 -6.27 1.76
CA TRP A 68 -2.09 -7.72 1.73
C TRP A 68 -2.29 -8.20 0.30
N TRP A 69 -1.96 -9.47 0.04
CA TRP A 69 -2.11 -10.05 -1.29
C TRP A 69 -3.52 -10.62 -1.48
N GLY A 70 -4.27 -10.09 -2.45
CA GLY A 70 -5.64 -10.49 -2.76
C GLY A 70 -6.00 -10.18 -4.21
N HIS A 71 -6.90 -10.96 -4.80
CA HIS A 71 -7.38 -10.75 -6.18
C HIS A 71 -6.26 -10.64 -7.23
N GLY A 72 -5.15 -11.37 -7.04
CA GLY A 72 -4.01 -11.38 -7.97
C GLY A 72 -3.06 -10.18 -7.84
N GLY A 73 -3.16 -9.39 -6.77
CA GLY A 73 -2.27 -8.24 -6.56
C GLY A 73 -2.16 -7.80 -5.10
N TRP A 74 -1.31 -6.82 -4.84
CA TRP A 74 -1.28 -6.13 -3.55
C TRP A 74 -2.48 -5.18 -3.44
N THR A 75 -3.17 -5.21 -2.30
CA THR A 75 -4.35 -4.40 -2.03
C THR A 75 -4.44 -4.02 -0.56
N GLU A 76 -5.33 -3.10 -0.22
CA GLU A 76 -5.65 -2.71 1.14
C GLU A 76 -7.15 -2.51 1.32
N SER A 77 -7.63 -2.65 2.55
CA SER A 77 -9.07 -2.63 2.84
C SER A 77 -9.38 -1.63 3.92
N ALA A 78 -10.33 -0.74 3.64
CA ALA A 78 -10.92 0.09 4.67
C ALA A 78 -11.50 -0.79 5.79
N GLY A 79 -11.37 -0.34 7.03
CA GLY A 79 -11.80 -1.11 8.19
C GLY A 79 -11.03 -0.77 9.46
N THR A 80 -11.29 -1.56 10.49
CA THR A 80 -10.62 -1.43 11.79
C THR A 80 -9.38 -2.31 11.82
N TYR A 81 -8.22 -1.66 11.91
CA TYR A 81 -6.94 -2.30 12.13
C TYR A 81 -6.67 -2.34 13.63
N ARG A 82 -6.27 -3.51 14.13
CA ARG A 82 -5.94 -3.73 15.53
C ARG A 82 -4.43 -3.70 15.69
N VAL A 83 -3.96 -2.98 16.69
CA VAL A 83 -2.55 -2.87 17.04
C VAL A 83 -2.33 -3.61 18.34
N TYR A 84 -1.34 -4.49 18.36
CA TYR A 84 -0.94 -5.21 19.56
C TYR A 84 0.54 -4.98 19.82
N MET A 85 0.90 -4.82 21.09
CA MET A 85 2.30 -4.75 21.49
C MET A 85 2.56 -5.60 22.72
N GLY A 86 3.71 -6.26 22.69
CA GLY A 86 4.20 -7.11 23.75
C GLY A 86 5.55 -7.72 23.37
N ASP A 87 5.89 -8.84 23.99
CA ASP A 87 7.15 -9.57 23.84
C ASP A 87 7.00 -10.87 23.00
N SER A 88 5.76 -11.25 22.67
CA SER A 88 5.45 -12.41 21.82
C SER A 88 4.12 -12.24 21.06
N SER A 89 3.89 -13.05 20.02
CA SER A 89 2.63 -13.07 19.24
C SER A 89 1.46 -13.71 19.99
N ALA A 90 1.73 -14.43 21.09
CA ALA A 90 0.72 -15.07 21.92
C ALA A 90 -0.16 -14.02 22.62
N LEU A 91 -1.47 -14.25 22.66
CA LEU A 91 -2.42 -13.31 23.27
C LEU A 91 -2.12 -12.99 24.73
N ALA A 92 -1.63 -13.97 25.50
CA ALA A 92 -1.21 -13.80 26.89
C ALA A 92 -0.06 -12.80 27.06
N ASN A 93 0.73 -12.61 25.99
CA ASN A 93 1.95 -11.81 25.93
C ASN A 93 1.77 -10.53 25.10
N LEU A 94 0.52 -10.12 24.85
CA LEU A 94 0.16 -8.88 24.17
C LEU A 94 -0.68 -7.98 25.10
N PRO A 95 -0.04 -7.40 26.14
CA PRO A 95 -0.74 -6.59 27.15
C PRO A 95 -1.28 -5.28 26.59
N LEU A 96 -0.62 -4.71 25.57
CA LEU A 96 -1.03 -3.44 24.99
C LEU A 96 -1.82 -3.67 23.71
N ARG A 97 -3.01 -3.06 23.65
CA ARG A 97 -3.95 -3.18 22.54
C ARG A 97 -4.51 -1.83 22.20
N GLY A 98 -4.60 -1.56 20.91
CA GLY A 98 -5.25 -0.40 20.37
C GLY A 98 -5.88 -0.72 19.03
N SER A 99 -6.55 0.26 18.45
CA SER A 99 -7.03 0.16 17.08
C SER A 99 -7.05 1.52 16.44
N TYR A 100 -7.02 1.51 15.11
CA TYR A 100 -7.31 2.69 14.32
C TYR A 100 -8.18 2.28 13.13
N ARG A 101 -8.96 3.25 12.64
CA ARG A 101 -9.85 3.04 11.51
C ARG A 101 -9.24 3.62 10.25
N MET A 102 -8.97 2.75 9.27
CA MET A 102 -8.77 3.17 7.89
C MET A 102 -10.15 3.43 7.29
N ARG A 103 -10.52 4.72 7.15
CA ARG A 103 -11.88 5.10 6.71
C ARG A 103 -12.14 4.81 5.24
N ARG A 104 -11.08 4.92 4.44
CA ARG A 104 -11.07 4.77 2.99
C ARG A 104 -9.77 4.08 2.59
N SER A 105 -9.81 3.34 1.49
CA SER A 105 -8.65 2.66 0.94
C SER A 105 -8.55 2.90 -0.55
N ILE A 106 -7.33 2.92 -1.07
CA ILE A 106 -7.13 2.96 -2.52
C ILE A 106 -7.58 1.64 -3.17
N GLY A 107 -7.62 0.56 -2.39
CA GLY A 107 -8.11 -0.77 -2.80
C GLY A 107 -7.32 -1.37 -3.96
N SER A 108 -7.91 -2.41 -4.56
CA SER A 108 -7.34 -3.04 -5.75
C SER A 108 -7.59 -2.15 -6.96
N ARG A 109 -6.57 -1.42 -7.39
CA ARG A 109 -6.59 -0.65 -8.65
C ARG A 109 -5.36 -1.00 -9.46
N ALA A 110 -5.55 -1.34 -10.73
CA ALA A 110 -4.49 -1.71 -11.63
C ALA A 110 -4.46 -0.78 -12.84
N VAL A 111 -3.27 -0.53 -13.36
CA VAL A 111 -3.09 0.10 -14.67
C VAL A 111 -3.01 -1.01 -15.71
N THR A 112 -3.96 -1.03 -16.64
CA THR A 112 -3.98 -1.96 -17.77
C THR A 112 -3.70 -1.21 -19.06
N VAL A 113 -3.03 -1.88 -20.00
CA VAL A 113 -2.74 -1.36 -21.33
C VAL A 113 -3.41 -2.28 -22.34
N SER A 114 -4.25 -1.71 -23.20
CA SER A 114 -4.89 -2.40 -24.32
C SER A 114 -4.33 -1.86 -25.63
N ALA A 115 -3.71 -2.74 -26.41
CA ALA A 115 -3.05 -2.43 -27.67
C ALA A 115 -3.41 -3.49 -28.72
N PRO A 116 -3.32 -3.19 -30.03
CA PRO A 116 -3.45 -4.21 -31.04
C PRO A 116 -2.33 -5.26 -30.92
N LYS A 117 -2.62 -6.49 -31.34
CA LYS A 117 -1.63 -7.58 -31.35
C LYS A 117 -0.45 -7.31 -32.27
N ILE A 118 -0.68 -6.54 -33.34
CA ILE A 118 0.31 -6.22 -34.38
C ILE A 118 0.26 -4.71 -34.64
N PHE A 119 1.43 -4.08 -34.66
CA PHE A 119 1.60 -2.72 -35.14
C PHE A 119 2.20 -2.75 -36.54
N LYS A 120 1.56 -2.07 -37.49
CA LYS A 120 2.10 -1.93 -38.84
C LYS A 120 3.12 -0.78 -38.85
N PRO A 121 4.32 -0.97 -39.42
CA PRO A 121 5.34 0.10 -39.52
C PRO A 121 4.77 1.36 -40.16
N GLY A 122 5.06 2.52 -39.57
CA GLY A 122 4.57 3.83 -40.05
C GLY A 122 3.06 4.09 -39.88
N ALA A 123 2.27 3.09 -39.51
CA ALA A 123 0.83 3.25 -39.31
C ALA A 123 0.50 3.61 -37.86
N ARG A 124 -0.46 4.53 -37.69
CA ARG A 124 -1.01 4.88 -36.38
C ARG A 124 -1.93 3.77 -35.88
N ALA A 125 -1.74 3.37 -34.63
CA ALA A 125 -2.67 2.53 -33.88
C ALA A 125 -3.14 3.22 -32.59
N GLU A 126 -4.34 2.92 -32.13
CA GLU A 126 -4.84 3.34 -30.83
C GLU A 126 -4.37 2.37 -29.74
N VAL A 127 -3.85 2.93 -28.65
CA VAL A 127 -3.56 2.22 -27.40
C VAL A 127 -4.29 2.91 -26.27
N SER A 128 -5.01 2.14 -25.45
CA SER A 128 -5.69 2.65 -24.27
C SER A 128 -4.94 2.24 -23.01
N VAL A 129 -4.69 3.21 -22.12
CA VAL A 129 -4.18 2.98 -20.77
C VAL A 129 -5.32 3.27 -19.81
N THR A 130 -5.71 2.29 -19.00
CA THR A 130 -6.84 2.40 -18.08
C THR A 130 -6.37 2.17 -16.66
N LEU A 131 -6.67 3.10 -15.75
CA LEU A 131 -6.69 2.81 -14.33
C LEU A 131 -8.06 2.23 -13.99
N SER A 132 -8.09 1.00 -13.48
CA SER A 132 -9.33 0.31 -13.16
C SER A 132 -10.14 1.03 -12.06
N ALA A 133 -11.44 0.76 -12.06
CA ALA A 133 -12.29 1.03 -10.91
C ALA A 133 -11.80 0.23 -9.71
N GLY A 134 -12.02 0.77 -8.52
CA GLY A 134 -11.70 0.12 -7.25
C GLY A 134 -11.51 1.12 -6.12
N GLY A 135 -11.40 0.58 -4.92
CA GLY A 135 -11.18 1.35 -3.70
C GLY A 135 -12.40 2.18 -3.26
N THR A 136 -12.24 2.79 -2.09
CA THR A 136 -13.22 3.69 -1.46
C THR A 136 -12.67 5.12 -1.29
N GLU A 137 -11.42 5.34 -1.70
CA GLU A 137 -10.77 6.65 -1.71
C GLU A 137 -10.90 7.34 -3.09
N THR A 138 -11.07 8.66 -3.07
CA THR A 138 -10.95 9.48 -4.28
C THR A 138 -9.49 9.80 -4.52
N LEU A 139 -8.96 9.42 -5.68
CA LEU A 139 -7.58 9.74 -6.04
C LEU A 139 -7.48 11.17 -6.54
N GLY A 140 -6.49 11.91 -6.06
CA GLY A 140 -6.11 13.22 -6.60
C GLY A 140 -5.01 13.09 -7.64
N GLU A 141 -4.98 14.02 -8.59
CA GLU A 141 -3.84 14.25 -9.51
C GLU A 141 -3.37 12.99 -10.26
N VAL A 142 -4.31 12.22 -10.79
CA VAL A 142 -4.00 11.00 -11.56
C VAL A 142 -3.49 11.39 -12.94
N ASN A 143 -2.29 10.94 -13.29
CA ASN A 143 -1.67 11.12 -14.60
C ASN A 143 -1.39 9.77 -15.24
N LEU A 144 -2.02 9.50 -16.38
CA LEU A 144 -1.80 8.29 -17.17
C LEU A 144 -0.85 8.60 -18.33
N GLY A 145 0.26 7.86 -18.40
CA GLY A 145 1.25 7.99 -19.45
C GLY A 145 1.50 6.67 -20.16
N LEU A 146 2.02 6.76 -21.38
CA LEU A 146 2.46 5.60 -22.16
C LEU A 146 3.83 5.89 -22.75
N LYS A 147 4.77 4.95 -22.59
CA LYS A 147 6.05 4.94 -23.28
C LYS A 147 6.08 3.72 -24.19
N ALA A 148 6.57 3.90 -25.41
CA ALA A 148 6.77 2.84 -26.39
C ALA A 148 8.28 2.61 -26.62
N PRO A 149 8.70 1.41 -27.06
CA PRO A 149 10.11 1.11 -27.29
C PRO A 149 10.70 1.89 -28.46
N GLY A 150 12.03 2.02 -28.46
CA GLY A 150 12.78 2.61 -29.58
C GLY A 150 12.35 4.04 -29.93
N ARG A 151 12.26 4.32 -31.23
CA ARG A 151 11.87 5.64 -31.79
C ARG A 151 10.38 5.70 -32.14
N TRP A 152 9.55 4.89 -31.50
CA TRP A 152 8.09 4.91 -31.72
C TRP A 152 7.50 6.24 -31.24
N ARG A 153 6.61 6.81 -32.04
CA ARG A 153 5.90 8.04 -31.67
C ARG A 153 4.69 7.68 -30.82
N VAL A 154 4.56 8.33 -29.66
CA VAL A 154 3.39 8.21 -28.78
C VAL A 154 2.82 9.61 -28.58
N THR A 155 1.56 9.81 -28.99
CA THR A 155 0.86 11.09 -28.85
C THR A 155 -0.49 10.86 -28.16
N PRO A 156 -0.74 11.45 -26.98
CA PRO A 156 -2.06 11.37 -26.37
C PRO A 156 -3.10 12.11 -27.24
N PHE A 157 -4.32 11.58 -27.31
CA PHE A 157 -5.43 12.28 -27.96
C PHE A 157 -6.72 12.29 -27.12
N SER A 158 -6.65 11.82 -25.88
CA SER A 158 -7.65 12.08 -24.84
C SER A 158 -6.99 12.73 -23.62
N ALA A 159 -7.81 13.15 -22.65
CA ALA A 159 -7.29 13.61 -21.37
C ALA A 159 -6.42 12.54 -20.70
N VAL A 160 -5.20 12.92 -20.33
CA VAL A 160 -4.22 12.07 -19.64
C VAL A 160 -4.13 12.39 -18.14
N ALA A 161 -4.54 13.61 -17.75
CA ALA A 161 -4.54 14.08 -16.38
C ALA A 161 -5.97 14.22 -15.86
N GLN A 162 -6.21 13.78 -14.64
CA GLN A 162 -7.46 13.97 -13.91
C GLN A 162 -7.15 14.60 -12.56
N SER A 163 -7.77 15.74 -12.26
CA SER A 163 -7.62 16.38 -10.95
C SER A 163 -8.22 15.50 -9.83
N LYS A 164 -9.30 14.77 -10.14
CA LYS A 164 -9.93 13.80 -9.23
C LYS A 164 -10.46 12.59 -10.00
N VAL A 165 -10.25 11.41 -9.42
CA VAL A 165 -10.88 10.16 -9.85
C VAL A 165 -11.63 9.59 -8.66
N ALA A 166 -12.97 9.62 -8.73
CA ALA A 166 -13.82 9.13 -7.65
C ALA A 166 -13.56 7.65 -7.34
N ALA A 167 -13.94 7.24 -6.12
CA ALA A 167 -13.95 5.85 -5.71
C ALA A 167 -14.75 5.01 -6.71
N ASP A 168 -14.27 3.79 -6.98
CA ASP A 168 -14.91 2.86 -7.90
C ASP A 168 -15.16 3.38 -9.33
N LYS A 169 -14.43 4.42 -9.76
CA LYS A 169 -14.45 4.91 -11.14
C LYS A 169 -13.17 4.54 -11.87
N ALA A 170 -13.32 3.93 -13.04
CA ALA A 170 -12.23 3.75 -13.99
C ALA A 170 -11.98 5.04 -14.77
N VAL A 171 -10.73 5.25 -15.18
CA VAL A 171 -10.35 6.33 -16.11
C VAL A 171 -9.46 5.75 -17.20
N THR A 172 -9.71 6.15 -18.44
CA THR A 172 -8.94 5.72 -19.62
C THR A 172 -8.32 6.92 -20.33
N ALA A 173 -7.02 6.82 -20.60
CA ALA A 173 -6.30 7.69 -21.51
C ALA A 173 -5.99 6.95 -22.82
N LYS A 174 -6.15 7.63 -23.96
CA LYS A 174 -5.93 7.08 -25.29
C LYS A 174 -4.75 7.74 -25.97
N PHE A 175 -3.92 6.91 -26.59
CA PHE A 175 -2.68 7.29 -27.24
C PHE A 175 -2.65 6.78 -28.67
N ALA A 176 -2.21 7.65 -29.58
CA ALA A 176 -1.79 7.29 -30.91
C ALA A 176 -0.35 6.77 -30.82
N VAL A 177 -0.13 5.52 -31.17
CA VAL A 177 1.19 4.89 -31.18
C VAL A 177 1.55 4.54 -32.62
N THR A 178 2.70 5.01 -33.08
CA THR A 178 3.18 4.82 -34.46
C THR A 178 4.62 4.31 -34.44
N PRO A 179 4.87 3.06 -34.88
CA PRO A 179 6.23 2.57 -35.08
C PRO A 179 6.95 3.39 -36.17
N PRO A 180 8.29 3.47 -36.13
CA PRO A 180 9.06 3.94 -37.28
C PRO A 180 8.67 3.16 -38.54
N SER A 181 8.67 3.82 -39.69
CA SER A 181 8.34 3.19 -40.98
C SER A 181 9.31 2.07 -41.38
N TRP A 182 10.54 2.09 -40.84
CA TRP A 182 11.59 1.11 -41.08
C TRP A 182 11.62 -0.04 -40.08
N ALA A 183 10.74 -0.04 -39.06
CA ALA A 183 10.67 -1.15 -38.13
C ALA A 183 10.21 -2.40 -38.89
N VAL A 184 10.96 -3.50 -38.79
CA VAL A 184 10.63 -4.80 -39.41
C VAL A 184 10.19 -5.75 -38.31
#